data_AF-T0NCW9-F1
#
_entry.id   AF-T0NCW9-F1
#
_cell.length_a   1.000
_cell.length_b   1.000
_cell.length_c   1.000
_cell.angle_alpha   90.00
_cell.angle_beta   90.00
_cell.angle_gamma   90.00
#
_symmetry.space_group_name_H-M   'P 1'
#
loop_
_entity.id
_entity.type
_entity.pdbx_description
1 polymer ?
#
loop_
_entity_poly.entity_id
_entity_poly.type
_entity_poly.pdbx_seq_one_letter_code
_entity_poly.pdbx_strand_id
1 'polypeptide(L)'
;MNKSEKFLAKWNRYRKYGKVKYILIFGVLLESLYVLLFMTLIFPMVDYNFNFQYYSWLTFIKNATIGVIIGPIIGFITSYTQWNYNEDRYATIMSHSKKL
;
A
#
# COMPACT_ATOMS: atom_id res chain seq x y z
N MET A 1 -2.26 18.08 -20.88
CA MET A 1 -2.36 16.65 -20.51
C MET A 1 -3.66 16.40 -19.78
N ASN A 2 -4.56 15.64 -20.40
CA ASN A 2 -5.84 15.21 -19.85
C ASN A 2 -5.62 14.26 -18.65
N LYS A 3 -6.60 14.15 -17.73
CA LYS A 3 -6.56 13.24 -16.57
C LYS A 3 -6.31 11.79 -17.00
N SER A 4 -6.89 11.35 -18.12
CA SER A 4 -6.70 10.00 -18.66
C SER A 4 -5.26 9.77 -19.14
N GLU A 5 -4.65 10.74 -19.83
CA GLU A 5 -3.25 10.64 -20.28
C GLU A 5 -2.28 10.58 -19.10
N LYS A 6 -2.51 11.40 -18.06
CA LYS A 6 -1.72 11.36 -16.81
C LYS A 6 -1.81 10.00 -16.13
N PHE A 7 -3.02 9.43 -16.06
CA PHE A 7 -3.22 8.09 -15.53
C PHE A 7 -2.49 7.03 -16.38
N LEU A 8 -2.66 7.03 -17.70
CA LEU A 8 -2.02 6.06 -18.60
C LEU A 8 -0.49 6.11 -18.48
N ALA A 9 0.11 7.30 -18.49
CA ALA A 9 1.55 7.47 -18.36
C ALA A 9 2.07 6.92 -17.01
N LYS A 10 1.35 7.21 -15.91
CA LYS A 10 1.69 6.71 -14.58
C LYS A 10 1.49 5.20 -14.49
N TRP A 11 0.34 4.69 -14.91
CA TRP A 11 -0.01 3.28 -14.81
C TRP A 11 0.90 2.43 -15.68
N ASN A 12 1.18 2.82 -16.92
CA ASN A 12 2.11 2.10 -17.80
C ASN A 12 3.50 1.95 -17.19
N ARG A 13 3.98 2.93 -16.42
CA ARG A 13 5.24 2.81 -15.68
C ARG A 13 5.18 1.69 -14.65
N TYR A 14 4.09 1.59 -13.88
CA TYR A 14 3.92 0.54 -12.88
C TYR A 14 3.63 -0.83 -13.50
N ARG A 15 2.86 -0.85 -14.58
CA ARG A 15 2.47 -2.07 -15.30
C ARG A 15 3.68 -2.83 -15.86
N LYS A 16 4.74 -2.11 -16.27
CA LYS A 16 6.01 -2.69 -16.75
C LYS A 16 6.69 -3.61 -15.74
N TYR A 17 6.46 -3.43 -14.44
CA TYR A 17 7.01 -4.32 -13.42
C TYR A 17 6.28 -5.67 -13.34
N GLY A 18 5.06 -5.75 -13.86
CA GLY A 18 4.19 -6.92 -13.75
C GLY A 18 3.45 -7.00 -12.40
N LYS A 19 2.34 -7.75 -12.39
CA LYS A 19 1.42 -7.83 -11.26
C LYS A 19 2.10 -8.29 -9.96
N VAL A 20 2.87 -9.38 -10.03
CA VAL A 20 3.53 -9.98 -8.86
C VAL A 20 4.52 -9.00 -8.23
N LYS A 21 5.41 -8.42 -9.03
CA LYS A 21 6.42 -7.47 -8.53
C LYS A 21 5.79 -6.19 -7.99
N TYR A 22 4.72 -5.72 -8.63
CA TYR A 22 3.96 -4.58 -8.11
C TYR A 22 3.36 -4.87 -6.74
N ILE A 23 2.68 -6.02 -6.58
CA ILE A 23 2.08 -6.44 -5.32
C ILE A 23 3.14 -6.60 -4.24
N LEU A 24 4.28 -7.22 -4.54
CA LEU A 24 5.34 -7.41 -3.55
C LEU A 24 5.98 -6.09 -3.11
N ILE A 25 6.31 -5.19 -4.04
CA ILE A 25 7.01 -3.94 -3.70
C ILE A 25 6.05 -2.92 -3.08
N PHE A 26 4.97 -2.62 -3.79
CA PHE A 26 4.06 -1.53 -3.42
C PHE A 26 2.97 -1.94 -2.46
N GLY A 27 2.57 -3.20 -2.48
CA GLY A 27 1.68 -3.77 -1.48
C GLY A 27 2.47 -4.26 -0.29
N VAL A 28 3.04 -5.46 -0.40
CA VAL A 28 3.61 -6.17 0.74
C VAL A 28 4.71 -5.36 1.43
N LEU A 29 5.78 -4.96 0.75
CA LEU A 29 6.91 -4.30 1.42
C LEU A 29 6.55 -2.90 1.95
N LEU A 30 5.99 -2.04 1.09
CA LEU A 30 5.68 -0.66 1.47
C LEU A 30 4.53 -0.58 2.49
N GLU A 31 3.41 -1.28 2.28
CA GLU A 31 2.31 -1.26 3.24
C GLU A 31 2.69 -1.95 4.55
N SER A 32 3.49 -3.02 4.53
CA SER A 32 3.96 -3.62 5.79
C SER A 32 4.83 -2.65 6.58
N LEU A 33 5.68 -1.89 5.90
CA LEU A 33 6.47 -0.85 6.56
C LEU A 33 5.56 0.23 7.16
N TYR A 34 4.53 0.68 6.43
CA TYR A 34 3.58 1.65 6.97
C TYR A 34 2.80 1.11 8.17
N VAL A 35 2.28 -0.11 8.10
CA VAL A 35 1.57 -0.75 9.21
C VAL A 35 2.51 -0.95 10.40
N LEU A 36 3.75 -1.36 10.18
CA LEU A 36 4.75 -1.51 11.22
C LEU A 36 5.04 -0.18 11.93
N LEU A 37 5.31 0.88 11.17
CA LEU A 37 5.56 2.22 11.71
C LEU A 37 4.31 2.76 12.43
N PHE A 38 3.12 2.51 11.89
CA PHE A 38 1.88 2.88 12.54
C PHE A 38 1.72 2.18 13.89
N MET A 39 1.90 0.85 13.95
CA MET A 39 1.75 0.08 15.18
C MET A 39 2.83 0.40 16.22
N THR A 40 4.05 0.71 15.79
CA THR A 40 5.19 0.88 16.72
C THR A 40 5.42 2.33 17.14
N LEU A 41 4.93 3.30 16.37
CA LEU A 41 5.14 4.73 16.64
C LEU A 41 3.81 5.45 16.86
N ILE A 42 2.93 5.43 15.85
CA ILE A 42 1.72 6.27 15.85
C ILE A 42 0.68 5.76 16.85
N PHE A 43 0.41 4.45 16.86
CA PHE A 43 -0.57 3.86 17.77
C PHE A 43 -0.19 4.08 19.24
N PRO A 44 1.05 3.83 19.69
CA PRO A 44 1.50 4.17 21.03
C PRO A 44 1.46 5.67 21.35
N MET A 45 1.77 6.54 20.38
CA MET A 45 1.62 8.00 20.58
C MET A 45 0.19 8.35 20.97
N VAL A 46 -0.80 7.75 20.31
CA VAL A 46 -2.21 8.01 20.62
C VAL A 46 -2.61 7.35 21.94
N ASP A 47 -2.24 6.08 22.14
CA ASP A 47 -2.65 5.28 23.31
C ASP A 47 -2.08 5.84 24.62
N TYR A 48 -0.83 6.33 24.60
CA TYR A 48 -0.16 6.90 25.77
C TYR A 48 -0.23 8.44 25.83
N ASN A 49 -1.13 9.09 25.08
CA ASN A 49 -1.26 10.56 25.04
C ASN A 49 0.08 11.29 24.84
N PHE A 50 0.89 10.81 23.89
CA PHE A 50 2.23 11.29 23.56
C PHE A 50 3.26 11.15 24.69
N ASN A 51 2.97 10.39 25.75
CA ASN A 51 3.89 10.11 26.84
C ASN A 51 4.59 8.76 26.65
N PHE A 52 5.74 8.79 25.98
CA PHE A 52 6.55 7.60 25.69
C PHE A 52 7.21 6.95 26.90
N GLN A 53 7.16 7.57 28.09
CA GLN A 53 7.72 6.98 29.30
C GLN A 53 7.01 5.66 29.69
N TYR A 54 5.73 5.52 29.31
CA TYR A 54 4.95 4.31 29.53
C TYR A 54 5.10 3.27 28.40
N TYR A 55 5.83 3.62 27.34
CA TYR A 55 6.05 2.72 26.21
C TYR A 55 7.23 1.81 26.47
N SER A 56 6.94 0.64 27.05
CA SER A 56 7.96 -0.35 27.36
C SER A 56 8.50 -1.06 26.11
N TRP A 57 9.72 -1.60 26.23
CA TRP A 57 10.32 -2.45 25.21
C TRP A 57 9.46 -3.67 24.85
N LEU A 58 8.75 -4.25 25.82
CA LEU A 58 7.84 -5.37 25.57
C LEU A 58 6.62 -4.94 24.74
N THR A 59 6.08 -3.76 25.00
CA THR A 59 4.99 -3.18 24.19
C THR A 59 5.46 -2.93 22.76
N PHE A 60 6.70 -2.41 22.59
CA PHE A 60 7.29 -2.23 21.28
C PHE A 60 7.39 -3.55 20.50
N ILE A 61 7.97 -4.60 21.10
CA ILE A 61 8.07 -5.91 20.45
C ILE A 61 6.70 -6.44 20.08
N LYS A 62 5.73 -6.41 21.00
CA LYS A 62 4.35 -6.86 20.75
C LYS A 62 3.75 -6.16 19.52
N ASN A 63 3.84 -4.83 19.47
CA ASN A 63 3.28 -4.04 18.37
C ASN A 63 4.03 -4.26 17.06
N ALA A 64 5.36 -4.42 17.12
CA ALA A 64 6.18 -4.75 15.96
C ALA A 64 5.79 -6.11 15.38
N THR A 65 5.60 -7.14 16.23
CA THR A 65 5.14 -8.47 15.80
C THR A 65 3.78 -8.40 15.12
N ILE A 66 2.83 -7.65 15.70
CA ILE A 66 1.53 -7.42 15.08
C ILE A 66 1.69 -6.78 13.70
N GLY A 67 2.51 -5.73 13.60
CA GLY A 67 2.76 -5.02 12.33
C GLY A 67 3.38 -5.92 11.25
N VAL A 68 4.36 -6.76 11.61
CA VAL A 68 5.02 -7.70 10.68
C VAL A 68 4.08 -8.81 10.19
N ILE A 69 3.11 -9.23 11.01
CA ILE A 69 2.15 -10.29 10.63
C ILE A 69 0.98 -9.71 9.81
N ILE A 70 0.39 -8.60 10.28
CA ILE A 70 -0.80 -8.01 9.67
C ILE A 70 -0.45 -7.22 8.41
N GLY A 71 0.70 -6.54 8.41
CA GLY A 71 1.17 -5.70 7.31
C GLY A 71 1.15 -6.40 5.95
N PRO A 72 1.76 -7.59 5.80
CA PRO A 72 1.79 -8.30 4.54
C PRO A 72 0.40 -8.69 4.02
N ILE A 73 -0.52 -9.06 4.93
CA ILE A 73 -1.88 -9.46 4.61
C ILE A 73 -2.65 -8.25 4.06
N ILE A 74 -2.62 -7.13 4.77
CA ILE A 74 -3.25 -5.88 4.33
C ILE A 74 -2.65 -5.44 3.00
N GLY A 75 -1.32 -5.38 2.91
CA GLY A 75 -0.61 -4.92 1.73
C GLY A 75 -0.88 -5.77 0.50
N PHE A 76 -1.02 -7.10 0.65
CA PHE A 76 -1.40 -7.97 -0.44
C PHE A 76 -2.83 -7.68 -0.92
N ILE A 77 -3.81 -7.61 -0.02
CA ILE A 77 -5.22 -7.38 -0.37
C ILE A 77 -5.39 -6.01 -1.05
N THR A 78 -4.81 -4.96 -0.50
CA THR A 78 -4.94 -3.60 -1.04
C THR A 78 -4.31 -3.49 -2.41
N SER A 79 -3.06 -3.96 -2.58
CA SER A 79 -2.35 -3.87 -3.87
C SER A 79 -2.95 -4.79 -4.94
N TYR A 80 -3.46 -5.96 -4.58
CA TYR A 80 -4.16 -6.85 -5.51
C TYR A 80 -5.43 -6.19 -6.04
N THR A 81 -6.24 -5.61 -5.15
CA THR A 81 -7.47 -4.90 -5.50
C THR A 81 -7.17 -3.67 -6.35
N GLN A 82 -6.17 -2.88 -5.94
CA GLN A 82 -5.73 -1.68 -6.65
C GLN A 82 -5.20 -2.00 -8.05
N TRP A 83 -4.45 -3.10 -8.20
CA TRP A 83 -3.98 -3.55 -9.50
C TRP A 83 -5.16 -3.85 -10.42
N ASN A 84 -6.09 -4.69 -9.99
CA ASN A 84 -7.24 -5.07 -10.82
C ASN A 84 -8.09 -3.85 -11.21
N TYR A 85 -8.38 -2.96 -10.25
CA TYR A 85 -9.09 -1.72 -10.53
C TYR A 85 -8.38 -0.85 -11.57
N ASN A 86 -7.05 -0.74 -11.49
CA ASN A 86 -6.27 0.04 -12.46
C ASN A 86 -6.22 -0.64 -13.84
N GLU A 87 -6.20 -1.98 -13.90
CA GLU A 87 -6.31 -2.74 -15.16
C GLU A 87 -7.65 -2.52 -15.84
N ASP A 88 -8.75 -2.59 -15.09
CA ASP A 88 -10.11 -2.38 -15.60
C ASP A 88 -10.28 -0.96 -16.13
N ARG A 89 -9.77 0.02 -15.37
CA ARG A 89 -9.74 1.43 -15.80
C ARG A 89 -8.90 1.62 -17.07
N TYR A 90 -7.74 0.96 -17.14
CA TYR A 90 -6.87 1.01 -18.32
C TYR A 90 -7.58 0.44 -19.56
N ALA A 91 -8.21 -0.74 -19.43
CA ALA A 91 -8.96 -1.37 -20.52
C ALA A 91 -10.10 -0.48 -21.02
N THR A 92 -10.82 0.18 -20.10
CA THR A 92 -11.91 1.11 -20.43
C THR A 92 -11.41 2.32 -21.22
N ILE A 93 -10.29 2.94 -20.83
CA ILE A 93 -9.73 4.09 -21.55
C ILE A 93 -9.26 3.67 -22.95
N MET A 94 -8.59 2.52 -23.07
CA MET A 94 -8.08 2.02 -24.34
C MET A 94 -9.19 1.62 -25.31
N SER A 95 -10.32 1.10 -24.84
CA SER A 95 -11.45 0.73 -25.70
C SER A 95 -12.16 1.96 -26.29
N HIS A 96 -12.26 3.04 -25.53
CA HIS A 96 -12.82 4.31 -26.03
C HIS A 96 -11.88 5.00 -27.01
N SER A 97 -10.56 4.94 -26.79
CA SER A 97 -9.57 5.53 -27.70
C SER A 97 -9.52 4.84 -29.08
N LYS A 98 -9.92 3.57 -29.20
CA LYS A 98 -9.95 2.85 -30.48
C LYS A 98 -11.20 3.11 -31.32
N LYS A 99 -12.23 3.73 -30.74
CA LYS A 99 -13.49 4.06 -31.41
C LYS A 99 -13.50 5.48 -32.02
N LEU A 100 -12.48 6.28 -31.71
CA LEU A 100 -12.20 7.60 -32.28
C LEU A 100 -11.13 7.45 -33.37
#